data_AF-A0A4Y1WSM7-F1
#
_entry.id   AF-A0A4Y1WSM7-F1
#
_cell.length_a   1.000
_cell.length_b   1.000
_cell.length_c   1.000
_cell.angle_alpha   90.00
_cell.angle_beta   90.00
_cell.angle_gamma   90.00
#
_symmetry.space_group_name_H-M   'P 1'
#
loop_
_entity.id
_entity.type
_entity.pdbx_description
1 polymer ?
#
loop_
_entity_poly.entity_id
_entity_poly.type
_entity_poly.pdbx_seq_one_letter_code
_entity_poly.pdbx_strand_id
1 'polypeptide(L)'
;MPISNIQTDETYTPMKKYLFLTLLAAAFLAGGGCSSSDDDGWGVIELASPKLKVTTELATATVTWDAVAKTAGYAYALDGAADYTSVDAATTTVTLTALAEGGHTFRLKAVGDLDHTTDSAERTIDFEIDPTLPQPAPTYVKGDEIGSVVVSWPAVKGAAGYAYKFGEAASFTEVGADVLSVTQKGLSAEEPIRFTMYAVGQLPDSNDSEPVSLTFQLVDTSEGVWVRKSNGELFELTESEAKIYTGTVSVSAADSFEILVENVPYGFLSYSGNGGVGTVNNDRACVPFYTYPAAEYYVRRSLGRMASDPLNKFWINLTADARIDLRIDCTQDPFRYDLQLVEADDPALILAQYFDLMVYGGDWIQAGKNAKSGRMGQSTDTALIDGTEPGEKEASYTTFGAKIASEGEASPAYLANRGLTGWGIAHCFEFPGYIRLSNTANSSGNMYGILTTPKLTALSGPTSITLTFDAVRFASTSDIPVKVLGAGTIKTASVRIEEGTAETAITPAADGQSIAITSTHCPKHANDDFKKWSCFTLTIDGATAETQIRWDTTGVGAESKDGRICLDNIAIRKN
;
A
#
# COMPACT_ATOMS: atom_id res chain seq x y z
N MET A 1 29.77 -39.87 -35.12
CA MET A 1 28.64 -40.80 -35.37
C MET A 1 27.60 -40.58 -34.28
N PRO A 2 26.29 -40.51 -34.57
CA PRO A 2 25.65 -39.80 -35.70
C PRO A 2 24.39 -38.96 -35.28
N ILE A 3 24.03 -37.92 -36.05
CA ILE A 3 22.76 -37.71 -36.82
C ILE A 3 21.53 -37.28 -35.96
N SER A 4 21.05 -36.02 -36.00
CA SER A 4 20.21 -35.28 -36.97
C SER A 4 18.69 -35.38 -36.76
N ASN A 5 18.05 -34.20 -36.72
CA ASN A 5 16.68 -33.80 -37.12
C ASN A 5 15.45 -34.65 -36.73
N ILE A 6 14.40 -33.99 -36.22
CA ILE A 6 13.18 -33.58 -36.97
C ILE A 6 12.13 -33.02 -35.98
N GLN A 7 11.72 -31.77 -36.26
CA GLN A 7 10.39 -31.12 -36.19
C GLN A 7 9.17 -31.91 -35.63
N THR A 8 8.34 -31.28 -34.77
CA THR A 8 6.94 -30.86 -35.01
C THR A 8 6.17 -30.59 -33.71
N ASP A 9 5.49 -29.44 -33.71
CA ASP A 9 4.21 -29.03 -33.09
C ASP A 9 3.58 -29.70 -31.86
N GLU A 10 3.16 -28.78 -30.99
CA GLU A 10 1.86 -28.67 -30.30
C GLU A 10 1.25 -29.93 -29.64
N THR A 11 1.34 -29.96 -28.32
CA THR A 11 0.49 -30.76 -27.42
C THR A 11 -0.52 -29.84 -26.72
N TYR A 12 -1.79 -29.88 -27.10
CA TYR A 12 -2.91 -30.65 -26.52
C TYR A 12 -3.26 -30.32 -25.03
N THR A 13 -4.35 -29.56 -24.77
CA THR A 13 -5.76 -29.96 -24.40
C THR A 13 -5.89 -30.34 -22.90
N PRO A 14 -6.99 -30.10 -22.10
CA PRO A 14 -8.40 -30.15 -22.52
C PRO A 14 -9.46 -29.28 -21.77
N MET A 15 -10.61 -29.04 -22.43
CA MET A 15 -11.90 -29.04 -21.73
C MET A 15 -12.86 -30.02 -22.40
N LYS A 16 -13.47 -30.86 -21.56
CA LYS A 16 -14.13 -32.12 -21.88
C LYS A 16 -15.61 -32.03 -21.50
N LYS A 17 -16.47 -32.20 -22.51
CA LYS A 17 -17.81 -32.85 -22.54
C LYS A 17 -18.90 -32.18 -21.67
N TYR A 18 -20.11 -31.99 -22.17
CA TYR A 18 -21.18 -32.96 -22.49
C TYR A 18 -22.25 -32.21 -23.34
N LEU A 19 -23.12 -32.77 -24.19
CA LEU A 19 -23.41 -34.11 -24.72
C LEU A 19 -24.64 -33.96 -25.65
N PHE A 20 -24.53 -34.44 -26.90
CA PHE A 20 -25.59 -35.01 -27.77
C PHE A 20 -26.74 -34.09 -28.25
N LEU A 21 -27.36 -34.26 -29.42
CA LEU A 21 -27.65 -35.47 -30.19
C LEU A 21 -27.93 -35.08 -31.67
N THR A 22 -27.29 -35.76 -32.62
CA THR A 22 -27.57 -35.71 -34.06
C THR A 22 -28.74 -36.62 -34.42
N LEU A 23 -29.66 -36.16 -35.29
CA LEU A 23 -30.52 -36.99 -36.15
C LEU A 23 -30.84 -36.17 -37.42
N LEU A 24 -30.37 -36.65 -38.59
CA LEU A 24 -31.18 -37.17 -39.72
C LEU A 24 -31.82 -36.04 -40.56
N ALA A 25 -31.76 -35.98 -41.89
CA ALA A 25 -31.73 -37.05 -42.87
C ALA A 25 -31.17 -36.55 -44.21
N ALA A 26 -30.55 -37.48 -44.94
CA ALA A 26 -30.20 -37.34 -46.34
C ALA A 26 -31.43 -37.54 -47.24
N ALA A 27 -31.34 -36.95 -48.43
CA ALA A 27 -32.31 -36.86 -49.50
C ALA A 27 -33.00 -38.19 -49.89
N PHE A 28 -34.29 -38.09 -50.20
CA PHE A 28 -34.98 -39.03 -51.09
C PHE A 28 -35.10 -38.41 -52.49
N LEU A 29 -34.55 -39.12 -53.47
CA LEU A 29 -34.73 -38.91 -54.90
C LEU A 29 -35.94 -39.75 -55.38
N ALA A 30 -36.79 -39.09 -56.16
CA ALA A 30 -37.68 -39.56 -57.23
C ALA A 30 -38.18 -41.02 -57.26
N GLY A 31 -39.50 -41.18 -57.42
CA GLY A 31 -40.04 -42.34 -58.13
C GLY A 31 -41.52 -42.65 -57.89
N GLY A 32 -42.40 -42.09 -58.74
CA GLY A 32 -43.47 -42.85 -59.40
C GLY A 32 -44.83 -43.00 -58.70
N GLY A 33 -45.88 -42.57 -59.42
CA GLY A 33 -47.15 -43.32 -59.50
C GLY A 33 -48.41 -42.57 -59.07
N CYS A 34 -49.26 -42.26 -60.07
CA CYS A 34 -50.74 -42.22 -60.11
C CYS A 34 -51.52 -42.24 -58.77
N SER A 35 -52.63 -41.51 -58.57
CA SER A 35 -53.72 -41.12 -59.48
C SER A 35 -54.64 -40.11 -58.77
N SER A 36 -55.45 -39.39 -59.57
CA SER A 36 -56.81 -38.85 -59.26
C SER A 36 -56.97 -38.03 -57.98
N SER A 37 -57.42 -36.79 -57.97
CA SER A 37 -58.50 -36.17 -58.73
C SER A 37 -58.48 -34.68 -58.42
N ASP A 38 -58.93 -33.85 -59.37
CA ASP A 38 -59.16 -32.42 -59.18
C ASP A 38 -60.06 -32.15 -57.96
N ASP A 39 -59.57 -31.31 -57.04
CA ASP A 39 -60.41 -30.41 -56.25
C ASP A 39 -59.60 -29.16 -55.88
N ASP A 40 -60.21 -28.01 -56.16
CA ASP A 40 -59.61 -26.69 -56.12
C ASP A 40 -59.52 -26.19 -54.68
N GLY A 41 -58.29 -26.02 -54.19
CA GLY A 41 -58.04 -25.48 -52.85
C GLY A 41 -56.55 -25.33 -52.55
N TRP A 42 -55.77 -24.73 -53.45
CA TRP A 42 -54.40 -24.34 -53.13
C TRP A 42 -54.45 -23.17 -52.14
N GLY A 43 -54.48 -23.50 -50.85
CA GLY A 43 -54.32 -22.52 -49.78
C GLY A 43 -52.97 -21.82 -49.93
N VAL A 44 -52.98 -20.50 -49.87
CA VAL A 44 -51.77 -19.68 -49.87
C VAL A 44 -50.94 -20.03 -48.62
N ILE A 45 -49.62 -20.24 -48.77
CA ILE A 45 -48.75 -20.64 -47.65
C ILE A 45 -48.16 -19.40 -46.98
N GLU A 46 -48.31 -19.27 -45.66
CA GLU A 46 -47.65 -18.20 -44.89
C GLU A 46 -46.13 -18.40 -44.88
N LEU A 47 -45.39 -17.33 -45.20
CA LEU A 47 -43.92 -17.35 -45.18
C LEU A 47 -43.37 -17.52 -43.75
N ALA A 48 -42.20 -18.15 -43.64
CA ALA A 48 -41.48 -18.22 -42.38
C ALA A 48 -41.03 -16.82 -41.93
N SER A 49 -41.20 -16.52 -40.64
CA SER A 49 -40.75 -15.23 -40.09
C SER A 49 -39.22 -15.12 -40.08
N PRO A 50 -38.65 -13.96 -40.49
CA PRO A 50 -37.22 -13.71 -40.38
C PRO A 50 -36.73 -13.75 -38.92
N LYS A 51 -35.49 -14.20 -38.69
CA LYS A 51 -34.86 -14.13 -37.36
C LYS A 51 -33.95 -12.92 -37.29
N LEU A 52 -34.25 -11.99 -36.40
CA LEU A 52 -33.56 -10.70 -36.29
C LEU A 52 -32.33 -10.78 -35.37
N LYS A 53 -31.29 -10.04 -35.73
CA LYS A 53 -30.15 -9.69 -34.87
C LYS A 53 -29.78 -8.24 -35.11
N VAL A 54 -29.49 -7.50 -34.05
CA VAL A 54 -29.10 -6.09 -34.10
C VAL A 54 -27.74 -5.89 -33.43
N THR A 55 -26.94 -4.99 -33.99
CA THR A 55 -25.74 -4.44 -33.36
C THR A 55 -25.81 -2.92 -33.44
N THR A 56 -25.52 -2.23 -32.34
CA THR A 56 -25.53 -0.77 -32.26
C THR A 56 -24.13 -0.22 -32.10
N GLU A 57 -23.89 0.96 -32.66
CA GLU A 57 -22.67 1.74 -32.52
C GLU A 57 -23.01 3.22 -32.68
N LEU A 58 -22.86 4.01 -31.60
CA LEU A 58 -23.27 5.42 -31.55
C LEU A 58 -24.73 5.57 -32.04
N ALA A 59 -25.03 6.58 -32.85
CA ALA A 59 -26.36 6.78 -33.45
C ALA A 59 -26.72 5.81 -34.59
N THR A 60 -26.06 4.65 -34.69
CA THR A 60 -26.26 3.66 -35.77
C THR A 60 -26.72 2.31 -35.22
N ALA A 61 -27.71 1.71 -35.88
CA ALA A 61 -28.11 0.33 -35.67
C ALA A 61 -28.03 -0.46 -36.97
N THR A 62 -27.33 -1.60 -36.96
CA THR A 62 -27.32 -2.54 -38.08
C THR A 62 -28.18 -3.74 -37.70
N VAL A 63 -29.29 -3.90 -38.41
CA VAL A 63 -30.19 -5.04 -38.26
C VAL A 63 -29.91 -6.04 -39.38
N THR A 64 -29.81 -7.32 -39.01
CA THR A 64 -29.54 -8.45 -39.89
C THR A 64 -30.56 -9.54 -39.68
N TRP A 65 -30.89 -10.29 -40.73
CA TRP A 65 -31.83 -11.41 -40.63
C TRP A 65 -31.52 -12.59 -41.55
N ASP A 66 -32.04 -13.76 -41.19
CA ASP A 66 -31.96 -14.95 -42.03
C ASP A 66 -32.81 -14.79 -43.30
N ALA A 67 -32.29 -15.25 -44.44
CA ALA A 67 -33.03 -15.24 -45.70
C ALA A 67 -34.24 -16.19 -45.64
N VAL A 68 -35.40 -15.70 -46.07
CA VAL A 68 -36.66 -16.45 -46.15
C VAL A 68 -36.86 -16.94 -47.59
N ALA A 69 -36.97 -18.25 -47.77
CA ALA A 69 -37.16 -18.84 -49.09
C ALA A 69 -38.49 -18.42 -49.71
N LYS A 70 -38.50 -18.16 -51.03
CA LYS A 70 -39.68 -17.78 -51.84
C LYS A 70 -40.33 -16.45 -51.46
N THR A 71 -39.68 -15.59 -50.67
CA THR A 71 -40.17 -14.23 -50.42
C THR A 71 -39.99 -13.33 -51.65
N ALA A 72 -40.93 -12.42 -51.86
CA ALA A 72 -40.82 -11.37 -52.87
C ALA A 72 -39.93 -10.20 -52.41
N GLY A 73 -39.65 -10.10 -51.11
CA GLY A 73 -38.86 -9.03 -50.49
C GLY A 73 -39.16 -8.92 -49.00
N TYR A 74 -38.58 -7.93 -48.32
CA TYR A 74 -38.89 -7.66 -46.92
C TYR A 74 -39.47 -6.27 -46.75
N ALA A 75 -40.26 -6.06 -45.71
CA ALA A 75 -40.82 -4.77 -45.36
C ALA A 75 -40.51 -4.50 -43.89
N TYR A 76 -39.89 -3.35 -43.58
CA TYR A 76 -39.53 -2.97 -42.22
C TYR A 76 -40.06 -1.59 -41.81
N ALA A 77 -40.25 -1.38 -40.50
CA ALA A 77 -40.66 -0.11 -39.91
C ALA A 77 -39.96 0.10 -38.56
N LEU A 78 -39.65 1.37 -38.22
CA LEU A 78 -38.99 1.77 -36.97
C LEU A 78 -39.99 2.53 -36.06
N ASP A 79 -39.89 2.33 -34.74
CA ASP A 79 -40.57 3.11 -33.68
C ASP A 79 -42.07 3.36 -33.90
N GLY A 80 -42.78 2.31 -34.32
CA GLY A 80 -44.23 2.40 -34.52
C GLY A 80 -44.67 3.15 -35.79
N ALA A 81 -43.75 3.48 -36.71
CA ALA A 81 -44.10 4.06 -38.02
C ALA A 81 -45.19 3.24 -38.73
N ALA A 82 -46.22 3.93 -39.25
CA ALA A 82 -47.34 3.26 -39.91
C ALA A 82 -46.94 2.62 -41.25
N ASP A 83 -46.01 3.27 -41.96
CA ASP A 83 -45.54 2.85 -43.28
C ASP A 83 -44.30 1.96 -43.16
N TYR A 84 -44.25 0.91 -43.99
CA TYR A 84 -43.10 0.03 -44.11
C TYR A 84 -42.24 0.43 -45.31
N THR A 85 -40.93 0.36 -45.12
CA THR A 85 -39.94 0.46 -46.19
C THR A 85 -39.69 -0.92 -46.77
N SER A 86 -39.90 -1.09 -48.08
CA SER A 86 -39.66 -2.35 -48.78
C SER A 86 -38.22 -2.46 -49.29
N VAL A 87 -37.62 -3.64 -49.13
CA VAL A 87 -36.33 -4.03 -49.68
C VAL A 87 -36.48 -5.33 -50.46
N ASP A 88 -35.58 -5.57 -51.41
CA ASP A 88 -35.65 -6.77 -52.26
C ASP A 88 -35.39 -8.07 -51.47
N ALA A 89 -35.65 -9.20 -52.13
CA ALA A 89 -35.50 -10.53 -51.53
C ALA A 89 -34.05 -10.92 -51.23
N ALA A 90 -33.06 -10.27 -51.85
CA ALA A 90 -31.64 -10.54 -51.63
C ALA A 90 -31.09 -9.79 -50.40
N THR A 91 -31.77 -8.73 -49.97
CA THR A 91 -31.38 -7.90 -48.83
C THR A 91 -31.66 -8.63 -47.51
N THR A 92 -30.61 -8.84 -46.72
CA THR A 92 -30.68 -9.47 -45.38
C THR A 92 -30.09 -8.59 -44.29
N THR A 93 -29.81 -7.33 -44.61
CA THR A 93 -29.27 -6.34 -43.67
C THR A 93 -29.71 -4.93 -44.02
N VAL A 94 -29.98 -4.13 -43.00
CA VAL A 94 -30.24 -2.68 -43.09
C VAL A 94 -29.44 -1.97 -42.00
N THR A 95 -28.82 -0.87 -42.37
CA THR A 95 -28.14 0.05 -41.45
C THR A 95 -28.98 1.32 -41.32
N LEU A 96 -29.39 1.59 -40.08
CA LEU A 96 -30.12 2.79 -39.67
C LEU A 96 -29.12 3.75 -39.04
N THR A 97 -29.13 5.02 -39.44
CA THR A 97 -28.19 6.06 -38.98
C THR A 97 -28.95 7.25 -38.40
N ALA A 98 -28.24 8.11 -37.67
CA ALA A 98 -28.81 9.33 -37.05
C ALA A 98 -30.03 9.03 -36.15
N LEU A 99 -29.98 7.91 -35.43
CA LEU A 99 -30.98 7.54 -34.45
C LEU A 99 -30.85 8.40 -33.20
N ALA A 100 -31.99 8.75 -32.60
CA ALA A 100 -32.02 9.50 -31.35
C ALA A 100 -31.47 8.63 -30.19
N GLU A 101 -31.07 9.27 -29.09
CA GLU A 101 -30.69 8.54 -27.88
C GLU A 101 -31.90 7.82 -27.26
N GLY A 102 -31.68 6.59 -26.80
CA GLY A 102 -32.66 5.78 -26.09
C GLY A 102 -33.17 4.57 -26.88
N GLY A 103 -34.31 4.05 -26.44
CA GLY A 103 -34.87 2.80 -26.92
C GLY A 103 -35.60 2.93 -28.25
N HIS A 104 -35.30 2.00 -29.15
CA HIS A 104 -35.89 1.88 -30.47
C HIS A 104 -36.47 0.49 -30.72
N THR A 105 -37.50 0.43 -31.56
CA THR A 105 -38.19 -0.81 -31.92
C THR A 105 -38.18 -1.00 -33.44
N PHE A 106 -37.47 -2.01 -33.93
CA PHE A 106 -37.47 -2.39 -35.34
C PHE A 106 -38.42 -3.54 -35.60
N ARG A 107 -39.29 -3.38 -36.60
CA ARG A 107 -40.27 -4.38 -37.04
C ARG A 107 -40.00 -4.81 -38.46
N LEU A 108 -40.09 -6.11 -38.74
CA LEU A 108 -39.83 -6.71 -40.06
C LEU A 108 -40.83 -7.83 -40.37
N LYS A 109 -41.23 -7.92 -41.63
CA LYS A 109 -41.89 -9.11 -42.20
C LYS A 109 -41.32 -9.47 -43.56
N ALA A 110 -41.34 -10.76 -43.90
CA ALA A 110 -41.14 -11.25 -45.26
C ALA A 110 -42.43 -11.06 -46.05
N VAL A 111 -42.33 -10.54 -47.27
CA VAL A 111 -43.47 -10.20 -48.13
C VAL A 111 -43.74 -11.34 -49.09
N GLY A 112 -45.00 -11.77 -49.16
CA GLY A 112 -45.47 -12.80 -50.09
C GLY A 112 -45.67 -12.26 -51.50
N ASP A 113 -45.76 -13.16 -52.49
CA ASP A 113 -46.07 -12.81 -53.89
C ASP A 113 -47.57 -12.77 -54.20
N LEU A 114 -48.43 -13.07 -53.22
CA LEU A 114 -49.90 -13.10 -53.30
C LEU A 114 -50.50 -14.09 -54.32
N ASP A 115 -49.68 -14.67 -55.19
CA ASP A 115 -50.05 -15.76 -56.11
C ASP A 115 -49.89 -17.14 -55.44
N HIS A 116 -48.87 -17.32 -54.58
CA HIS A 116 -48.60 -18.62 -53.92
C HIS A 116 -48.25 -18.51 -52.42
N THR A 117 -47.88 -17.31 -51.94
CA THR A 117 -47.45 -17.09 -50.54
C THR A 117 -48.07 -15.83 -49.94
N THR A 118 -48.36 -15.86 -48.62
CA THR A 118 -48.75 -14.67 -47.85
C THR A 118 -47.58 -14.17 -47.00
N ASP A 119 -47.63 -12.91 -46.61
CA ASP A 119 -46.67 -12.30 -45.67
C ASP A 119 -46.46 -13.17 -44.42
N SER A 120 -45.23 -13.21 -43.93
CA SER A 120 -44.93 -13.85 -42.65
C SER A 120 -45.51 -13.04 -41.49
N ALA A 121 -45.80 -13.68 -40.36
CA ALA A 121 -45.95 -12.98 -39.09
C ALA A 121 -44.79 -12.00 -38.82
N GLU A 122 -45.14 -10.80 -38.35
CA GLU A 122 -44.18 -9.76 -38.00
C GLU A 122 -43.22 -10.21 -36.89
N ARG A 123 -41.98 -9.72 -36.97
CA ARG A 123 -40.98 -9.84 -35.93
C ARG A 123 -40.46 -8.49 -35.52
N THR A 124 -40.19 -8.38 -34.23
CA THR A 124 -39.75 -7.17 -33.59
C THR A 124 -38.44 -7.42 -32.87
N ILE A 125 -37.53 -6.44 -32.89
CA ILE A 125 -36.35 -6.41 -32.05
C ILE A 125 -36.21 -5.01 -31.47
N ASP A 126 -36.05 -4.94 -30.16
CA ASP A 126 -35.78 -3.70 -29.43
C ASP A 126 -34.28 -3.55 -29.23
N PHE A 127 -33.79 -2.31 -29.30
CA PHE A 127 -32.39 -1.97 -29.06
C PHE A 127 -32.25 -0.56 -28.50
N GLU A 128 -31.13 -0.31 -27.84
CA GLU A 128 -30.82 1.00 -27.24
C GLU A 128 -29.69 1.68 -28.02
N ILE A 129 -29.86 2.99 -28.24
CA ILE A 129 -28.86 3.87 -28.86
C ILE A 129 -28.28 4.78 -27.78
N ASP A 130 -26.96 4.71 -27.62
CA ASP A 130 -26.17 5.66 -26.85
C ASP A 130 -25.15 6.32 -27.80
N PRO A 131 -25.37 7.57 -28.21
CA PRO A 131 -24.47 8.29 -29.10
C PRO A 131 -23.24 8.87 -28.36
N THR A 132 -23.11 8.67 -27.04
CA THR A 132 -22.00 9.21 -26.23
C THR A 132 -20.67 8.59 -26.62
N LEU A 133 -19.69 9.43 -26.95
CA LEU A 133 -18.35 8.97 -27.24
C LEU A 133 -17.65 8.41 -26.00
N PRO A 134 -16.80 7.37 -26.14
CA PRO A 134 -15.97 6.89 -25.05
C PRO A 134 -14.93 7.96 -24.67
N GLN A 135 -14.51 7.94 -23.40
CA GLN A 135 -13.49 8.87 -22.92
C GLN A 135 -12.15 8.66 -23.66
N PRO A 136 -11.45 9.74 -24.03
CA PRO A 136 -10.10 9.63 -24.55
C PRO A 136 -9.12 9.11 -23.47
N ALA A 137 -8.00 8.56 -23.90
CA ALA A 137 -6.98 7.99 -23.01
C ALA A 137 -5.63 8.74 -23.17
N PRO A 138 -5.48 9.95 -22.60
CA PRO A 138 -4.26 10.73 -22.73
C PRO A 138 -3.08 10.13 -21.94
N THR A 139 -1.90 10.20 -22.54
CA THR A 139 -0.60 9.94 -21.93
C THR A 139 0.31 11.15 -22.14
N TYR A 140 1.44 11.22 -21.43
CA TYR A 140 2.38 12.33 -21.61
C TYR A 140 3.83 11.85 -21.62
N VAL A 141 4.69 12.64 -22.26
CA VAL A 141 6.14 12.58 -22.15
C VAL A 141 6.68 13.99 -21.92
N LYS A 142 7.76 14.11 -21.15
CA LYS A 142 8.47 15.39 -21.00
C LYS A 142 9.08 15.78 -22.35
N GLY A 143 8.99 17.06 -22.70
CA GLY A 143 9.66 17.60 -23.88
C GLY A 143 11.15 17.85 -23.62
N ASP A 144 11.90 18.12 -24.69
CA ASP A 144 13.35 18.36 -24.62
C ASP A 144 13.73 19.68 -23.93
N GLU A 145 12.77 20.60 -23.79
CA GLU A 145 12.94 21.89 -23.13
C GLU A 145 12.31 21.88 -21.72
N ILE A 146 12.95 22.58 -20.78
CA ILE A 146 12.40 22.78 -19.42
C ILE A 146 10.99 23.39 -19.51
N GLY A 147 10.05 22.83 -18.76
CA GLY A 147 8.66 23.29 -18.78
C GLY A 147 7.89 22.92 -20.05
N SER A 148 8.39 21.95 -20.83
CA SER A 148 7.71 21.41 -22.00
C SER A 148 7.14 20.01 -21.75
N VAL A 149 5.96 19.74 -22.30
CA VAL A 149 5.30 18.44 -22.28
C VAL A 149 4.67 18.14 -23.63
N VAL A 150 4.68 16.88 -24.04
CA VAL A 150 3.89 16.37 -25.16
C VAL A 150 2.82 15.44 -24.59
N VAL A 151 1.55 15.79 -24.78
CA VAL A 151 0.41 14.95 -24.41
C VAL A 151 -0.14 14.30 -25.67
N SER A 152 -0.38 12.99 -25.65
CA SER A 152 -0.86 12.22 -26.80
C SER A 152 -2.00 11.30 -26.41
N TRP A 153 -2.90 11.00 -27.34
CA TRP A 153 -4.05 10.11 -27.11
C TRP A 153 -4.38 9.27 -28.35
N PRO A 154 -4.96 8.07 -28.18
CA PRO A 154 -5.52 7.31 -29.30
C PRO A 154 -6.73 8.01 -29.94
N ALA A 155 -6.95 7.75 -31.22
CA ALA A 155 -8.13 8.22 -31.93
C ALA A 155 -9.42 7.61 -31.32
N VAL A 156 -10.46 8.43 -31.16
CA VAL A 156 -11.79 8.04 -30.70
C VAL A 156 -12.69 7.98 -31.92
N LYS A 157 -13.21 6.79 -32.24
CA LYS A 157 -14.06 6.58 -33.41
C LYS A 157 -15.34 7.41 -33.27
N GLY A 158 -15.68 8.18 -34.30
CA GLY A 158 -16.88 9.03 -34.33
C GLY A 158 -16.69 10.41 -33.70
N ALA A 159 -15.48 10.77 -33.25
CA ALA A 159 -15.17 12.11 -32.78
C ALA A 159 -14.93 13.07 -33.96
N ALA A 160 -15.52 14.27 -33.88
CA ALA A 160 -15.21 15.40 -34.78
C ALA A 160 -13.86 16.04 -34.42
N GLY A 161 -13.43 15.90 -33.18
CA GLY A 161 -12.21 16.51 -32.65
C GLY A 161 -12.03 16.26 -31.16
N TYR A 162 -11.15 17.05 -30.56
CA TYR A 162 -10.85 17.00 -29.14
C TYR A 162 -10.79 18.40 -28.56
N ALA A 163 -11.29 18.54 -27.34
CA ALA A 163 -11.20 19.76 -26.57
C ALA A 163 -10.31 19.49 -25.36
N TYR A 164 -9.27 20.29 -25.13
CA TYR A 164 -8.35 20.11 -24.00
C TYR A 164 -7.99 21.42 -23.30
N LYS A 165 -7.48 21.33 -22.08
CA LYS A 165 -6.88 22.46 -21.35
C LYS A 165 -5.80 22.00 -20.38
N PHE A 166 -4.88 22.91 -20.06
CA PHE A 166 -3.88 22.76 -19.00
C PHE A 166 -4.25 23.65 -17.81
N GLY A 167 -4.05 23.13 -16.60
CA GLY A 167 -4.39 23.76 -15.32
C GLY A 167 -5.86 24.18 -15.23
N GLU A 168 -6.06 25.31 -14.56
CA GLU A 168 -7.38 25.93 -14.36
C GLU A 168 -7.74 26.93 -15.47
N ALA A 169 -7.25 26.70 -16.70
CA ALA A 169 -7.62 27.56 -17.83
C ALA A 169 -9.15 27.64 -17.98
N ALA A 170 -9.64 28.85 -18.26
CA ALA A 170 -11.07 29.15 -18.29
C ALA A 170 -11.81 28.51 -19.47
N SER A 171 -11.10 28.23 -20.56
CA SER A 171 -11.65 27.69 -21.81
C SER A 171 -10.87 26.47 -22.29
N PHE A 172 -11.56 25.56 -22.95
CA PHE A 172 -10.94 24.47 -23.70
C PHE A 172 -10.42 24.98 -25.05
N THR A 173 -9.33 24.38 -25.51
CA THR A 173 -8.80 24.52 -26.87
C THR A 173 -9.26 23.34 -27.69
N GLU A 174 -9.94 23.60 -28.81
CA GLU A 174 -10.43 22.57 -29.73
C GLU A 174 -9.42 22.29 -30.86
N VAL A 175 -9.28 21.01 -31.20
CA VAL A 175 -8.46 20.52 -32.31
C VAL A 175 -9.22 19.47 -33.11
N GLY A 176 -8.86 19.31 -34.39
CA GLY A 176 -9.50 18.34 -35.29
C GLY A 176 -9.23 16.88 -34.89
N ALA A 177 -10.04 15.96 -35.42
CA ALA A 177 -9.95 14.52 -35.12
C ALA A 177 -8.61 13.88 -35.53
N ASP A 178 -7.87 14.49 -36.45
CA ASP A 178 -6.54 14.07 -36.89
C ASP A 178 -5.41 14.51 -35.95
N VAL A 179 -5.69 15.41 -35.00
CA VAL A 179 -4.73 15.86 -33.99
C VAL A 179 -4.77 14.91 -32.79
N LEU A 180 -3.74 14.06 -32.70
CA LEU A 180 -3.61 13.04 -31.64
C LEU A 180 -2.48 13.34 -30.63
N SER A 181 -1.87 14.51 -30.75
CA SER A 181 -0.92 15.00 -29.74
C SER A 181 -0.84 16.53 -29.73
N VAL A 182 -0.55 17.09 -28.58
CA VAL A 182 -0.28 18.52 -28.40
C VAL A 182 0.98 18.73 -27.57
N THR A 183 1.74 19.75 -27.92
CA THR A 183 2.92 20.18 -27.17
C THR A 183 2.62 21.48 -26.45
N GLN A 184 2.83 21.51 -25.14
CA GLN A 184 2.69 22.71 -24.33
C GLN A 184 4.05 23.06 -23.75
N LYS A 185 4.43 24.34 -23.88
CA LYS A 185 5.67 24.91 -23.36
C LYS A 185 5.38 25.95 -22.27
N GLY A 186 6.42 26.33 -21.53
CA GLY A 186 6.35 27.38 -20.51
C GLY A 186 5.52 27.00 -19.30
N LEU A 187 5.34 25.70 -19.05
CA LEU A 187 4.68 25.20 -17.86
C LEU A 187 5.62 25.31 -16.66
N SER A 188 5.09 25.70 -15.50
CA SER A 188 5.85 25.66 -14.26
C SER A 188 6.23 24.21 -13.95
N ALA A 189 7.51 23.97 -13.66
CA ALA A 189 7.94 22.66 -13.20
C ALA A 189 7.57 22.40 -11.74
N GLU A 190 7.31 23.46 -10.96
CA GLU A 190 7.22 23.41 -9.50
C GLU A 190 5.90 22.83 -8.98
N GLU A 191 4.81 22.98 -9.73
CA GLU A 191 3.47 22.53 -9.32
C GLU A 191 2.96 21.39 -10.20
N PRO A 192 2.14 20.45 -9.66
CA PRO A 192 1.45 19.47 -10.49
C PRO A 192 0.56 20.14 -11.52
N ILE A 193 0.80 19.84 -12.79
CA ILE A 193 0.03 20.32 -13.93
C ILE A 193 -1.10 19.33 -14.18
N ARG A 194 -2.33 19.83 -14.14
CA ARG A 194 -3.52 19.09 -14.56
C ARG A 194 -3.76 19.30 -16.06
N PHE A 195 -3.95 18.24 -16.82
CA PHE A 195 -4.45 18.26 -18.18
C PHE A 195 -5.85 17.67 -18.20
N THR A 196 -6.81 18.34 -18.81
CA THR A 196 -8.19 17.86 -18.94
C THR A 196 -8.60 17.85 -20.40
N MET A 197 -9.23 16.76 -20.87
CA MET A 197 -9.73 16.68 -22.24
C MET A 197 -11.04 15.89 -22.36
N TYR A 198 -11.76 16.09 -23.46
CA TYR A 198 -12.86 15.23 -23.90
C TYR A 198 -12.87 15.11 -25.43
N ALA A 199 -13.51 14.06 -25.95
CA ALA A 199 -13.75 13.90 -27.39
C ALA A 199 -15.01 14.67 -27.77
N VAL A 200 -14.92 15.46 -28.85
CA VAL A 200 -16.03 16.29 -29.35
C VAL A 200 -16.87 15.47 -30.31
N GLY A 201 -18.17 15.38 -30.05
CA GLY A 201 -19.16 14.68 -30.86
C GLY A 201 -19.50 15.42 -32.16
N GLN A 202 -20.13 14.71 -33.08
CA GLN A 202 -20.68 15.26 -34.32
C GLN A 202 -22.17 14.99 -34.37
N LEU A 203 -23.00 15.95 -33.94
CA LEU A 203 -24.45 15.78 -34.01
C LEU A 203 -24.95 15.66 -35.46
N PRO A 204 -25.93 14.79 -35.76
CA PRO A 204 -26.65 13.91 -34.82
C PRO A 204 -25.98 12.54 -34.58
N ASP A 205 -24.79 12.31 -35.13
CA ASP A 205 -24.16 10.98 -35.16
C ASP A 205 -23.50 10.57 -33.83
N SER A 206 -23.03 11.54 -33.04
CA SER A 206 -22.42 11.32 -31.72
C SER A 206 -22.53 12.54 -30.78
N ASN A 207 -22.57 12.27 -29.48
CA ASN A 207 -22.48 13.24 -28.38
C ASN A 207 -21.03 13.30 -27.85
N ASP A 208 -20.68 14.40 -27.18
CA ASP A 208 -19.38 14.55 -26.51
C ASP A 208 -19.13 13.43 -25.48
N SER A 209 -17.86 13.08 -25.28
CA SER A 209 -17.49 12.18 -24.18
C SER A 209 -17.47 12.93 -22.84
N GLU A 210 -17.57 12.20 -21.73
CA GLU A 210 -17.23 12.75 -20.41
C GLU A 210 -15.75 13.20 -20.34
N PRO A 211 -15.43 14.31 -19.65
CA PRO A 211 -14.04 14.74 -19.50
C PRO A 211 -13.16 13.78 -18.70
N VAL A 212 -11.92 13.62 -19.13
CA VAL A 212 -10.85 12.89 -18.43
C VAL A 212 -9.76 13.87 -17.98
N SER A 213 -9.12 13.59 -16.83
CA SER A 213 -7.99 14.37 -16.33
C SER A 213 -6.73 13.51 -16.13
N LEU A 214 -5.58 14.07 -16.45
CA LEU A 214 -4.24 13.52 -16.26
C LEU A 214 -3.42 14.56 -15.48
N THR A 215 -2.76 14.17 -14.39
CA THR A 215 -1.90 15.06 -13.59
C THR A 215 -0.43 14.62 -13.69
N PHE A 216 0.49 15.56 -13.89
CA PHE A 216 1.93 15.31 -13.99
C PHE A 216 2.78 16.49 -13.48
N GLN A 217 4.06 16.25 -13.15
CA GLN A 217 5.03 17.29 -12.81
C GLN A 217 6.23 17.26 -13.77
N LEU A 218 6.80 18.43 -14.04
CA LEU A 218 7.94 18.59 -14.97
C LEU A 218 9.29 18.79 -14.27
N VAL A 219 9.34 18.74 -12.93
CA VAL A 219 10.60 18.73 -12.16
C VAL A 219 11.57 17.71 -12.75
N ASP A 220 12.80 18.13 -13.02
CA ASP A 220 13.87 17.22 -13.40
C ASP A 220 14.42 16.53 -12.15
N THR A 221 14.17 15.23 -12.05
CA THR A 221 14.61 14.39 -10.93
C THR A 221 15.86 13.58 -11.28
N SER A 222 16.49 13.83 -12.43
CA SER A 222 17.68 13.11 -12.89
C SER A 222 18.94 13.39 -12.07
N GLU A 223 18.96 14.51 -11.34
CA GLU A 223 20.00 14.85 -10.38
C GLU A 223 19.41 14.93 -8.96
N GLY A 224 20.25 14.61 -7.96
CA GLY A 224 19.90 14.73 -6.54
C GLY A 224 18.98 13.63 -6.01
N VAL A 225 18.33 13.94 -4.89
CA VAL A 225 17.42 13.02 -4.17
C VAL A 225 16.10 13.69 -3.89
N TRP A 226 15.00 13.02 -4.23
CA TRP A 226 13.65 13.57 -4.15
C TRP A 226 12.72 12.63 -3.41
N VAL A 227 11.76 13.18 -2.68
CA VAL A 227 10.60 12.43 -2.19
C VAL A 227 9.50 12.56 -3.23
N ARG A 228 8.92 11.42 -3.66
CA ARG A 228 7.71 11.39 -4.47
C ARG A 228 6.56 10.80 -3.67
N LYS A 229 5.58 11.64 -3.32
CA LYS A 229 4.38 11.23 -2.58
C LYS A 229 3.40 10.45 -3.47
N SER A 230 2.41 9.80 -2.87
CA SER A 230 1.42 9.01 -3.61
C SER A 230 0.58 9.83 -4.59
N ASN A 231 0.37 11.12 -4.31
CA ASN A 231 -0.33 12.08 -5.18
C ASN A 231 0.53 12.60 -6.35
N GLY A 232 1.80 12.19 -6.44
CA GLY A 232 2.76 12.62 -7.46
C GLY A 232 3.54 13.91 -7.13
N GLU A 233 3.28 14.55 -5.98
CA GLU A 233 4.03 15.71 -5.51
C GLU A 233 5.50 15.33 -5.23
N LEU A 234 6.42 16.16 -5.72
CA LEU A 234 7.86 16.02 -5.54
C LEU A 234 8.40 17.02 -4.52
N PHE A 235 9.34 16.58 -3.70
CA PHE A 235 10.08 17.42 -2.76
C PHE A 235 11.57 17.10 -2.81
N GLU A 236 12.40 18.09 -3.11
CA GLU A 236 13.86 17.93 -3.16
C GLU A 236 14.45 17.84 -1.75
N LEU A 237 15.33 16.87 -1.53
CA LEU A 237 16.14 16.82 -0.31
C LEU A 237 17.43 17.61 -0.53
N THR A 238 17.85 18.34 0.51
CA THR A 238 19.10 19.11 0.47
C THR A 238 20.29 18.23 0.82
N GLU A 239 21.34 18.23 0.00
CA GLU A 239 22.61 17.60 0.34
C GLU A 239 23.24 18.35 1.53
N SER A 240 23.25 17.73 2.71
CA SER A 240 23.81 18.31 3.94
C SER A 240 25.28 17.95 4.15
N GLU A 241 25.67 16.76 3.70
CA GLU A 241 27.05 16.31 3.61
C GLU A 241 27.20 15.52 2.30
N ALA A 242 28.42 15.26 1.83
CA ALA A 242 28.63 14.59 0.55
C ALA A 242 27.85 13.25 0.50
N LYS A 243 26.89 13.17 -0.43
CA LYS A 243 25.95 12.05 -0.62
C LYS A 243 25.00 11.76 0.55
N ILE A 244 24.81 12.70 1.47
CA ILE A 244 23.84 12.61 2.55
C ILE A 244 22.83 13.74 2.35
N TYR A 245 21.57 13.36 2.18
CA TYR A 245 20.48 14.26 1.85
C TYR A 245 19.48 14.34 2.98
N THR A 246 19.04 15.53 3.34
CA THR A 246 18.12 15.77 4.44
C THR A 246 17.01 16.72 4.06
N GLY A 247 15.85 16.57 4.69
CA GLY A 247 14.75 17.50 4.51
C GLY A 247 13.57 17.16 5.42
N THR A 248 12.66 18.12 5.58
CA THR A 248 11.43 17.92 6.36
C THR A 248 10.23 17.99 5.43
N VAL A 249 9.43 16.93 5.39
CA VAL A 249 8.30 16.78 4.46
C VAL A 249 6.98 16.71 5.20
N SER A 250 5.99 17.45 4.74
CA SER A 250 4.60 17.32 5.22
C SER A 250 3.95 16.08 4.60
N VAL A 251 3.33 15.25 5.43
CA VAL A 251 2.68 14.00 5.06
C VAL A 251 1.24 13.97 5.56
N SER A 252 0.36 13.36 4.78
CA SER A 252 -1.02 13.08 5.23
C SER A 252 -1.04 11.95 6.25
N ALA A 253 -2.09 11.90 7.07
CA ALA A 253 -2.27 10.88 8.11
C ALA A 253 -2.12 9.44 7.58
N ALA A 254 -2.60 9.18 6.37
CA ALA A 254 -2.37 7.93 5.65
C ALA A 254 -1.80 8.25 4.27
N ASP A 255 -0.56 7.84 4.03
CA ASP A 255 0.15 8.11 2.78
C ASP A 255 1.20 7.04 2.50
N SER A 256 1.73 7.06 1.28
CA SER A 256 2.95 6.34 0.92
C SER A 256 3.80 7.19 0.01
N PHE A 257 5.11 7.01 0.08
CA PHE A 257 6.04 7.72 -0.78
C PHE A 257 7.22 6.82 -1.15
N GLU A 258 7.97 7.27 -2.14
CA GLU A 258 9.23 6.68 -2.55
C GLU A 258 10.30 7.77 -2.60
N ILE A 259 11.56 7.34 -2.57
CA ILE A 259 12.71 8.22 -2.72
C ILE A 259 13.24 8.03 -4.12
N LEU A 260 13.31 9.09 -4.92
CA LEU A 260 13.99 9.07 -6.21
C LEU A 260 15.44 9.47 -5.96
N VAL A 261 16.38 8.59 -6.29
CA VAL A 261 17.81 8.92 -6.36
C VAL A 261 18.16 8.95 -7.84
N GLU A 262 18.47 10.13 -8.37
CA GLU A 262 18.77 10.30 -9.81
C GLU A 262 17.69 9.65 -10.69
N ASN A 263 16.42 9.94 -10.40
CA ASN A 263 15.21 9.44 -11.06
C ASN A 263 14.91 7.93 -10.87
N VAL A 264 15.77 7.18 -10.19
CA VAL A 264 15.51 5.78 -9.85
C VAL A 264 14.68 5.72 -8.57
N PRO A 265 13.49 5.09 -8.59
CA PRO A 265 12.67 4.97 -7.39
C PRO A 265 13.23 3.92 -6.44
N TYR A 266 13.27 4.28 -5.16
CA TYR A 266 13.63 3.43 -4.05
C TYR A 266 12.54 3.44 -2.98
N GLY A 267 12.31 2.26 -2.44
CA GLY A 267 11.54 2.04 -1.24
C GLY A 267 12.43 1.53 -0.11
N PHE A 268 11.85 1.13 1.00
CA PHE A 268 12.61 0.43 2.03
C PHE A 268 12.90 -1.02 1.62
N LEU A 269 14.08 -1.51 1.95
CA LEU A 269 14.44 -2.91 1.79
C LEU A 269 13.62 -3.73 2.78
N SER A 270 12.99 -4.81 2.32
CA SER A 270 12.17 -5.67 3.18
C SER A 270 12.95 -6.08 4.44
N TYR A 271 12.31 -5.91 5.59
CA TYR A 271 12.84 -6.26 6.92
C TYR A 271 14.06 -5.46 7.38
N SER A 272 14.45 -4.42 6.66
CA SER A 272 15.52 -3.52 7.05
C SER A 272 14.89 -2.26 7.65
N GLY A 273 14.74 -2.26 8.98
CA GLY A 273 13.92 -1.28 9.68
C GLY A 273 12.42 -1.51 9.45
N ASN A 274 11.61 -0.51 9.77
CA ASN A 274 10.14 -0.61 9.70
C ASN A 274 9.55 -0.03 8.40
N GLY A 275 10.30 0.80 7.67
CA GLY A 275 9.87 1.41 6.41
C GLY A 275 8.86 2.55 6.52
N GLY A 276 8.56 3.03 7.73
CA GLY A 276 7.52 4.05 7.92
C GLY A 276 7.34 4.50 9.37
N VAL A 277 6.39 5.40 9.58
CA VAL A 277 6.03 5.95 10.89
C VAL A 277 4.52 5.84 11.16
N GLY A 278 4.16 5.76 12.43
CA GLY A 278 2.81 5.51 12.91
C GLY A 278 2.56 4.05 13.25
N THR A 279 1.30 3.63 13.24
CA THR A 279 0.92 2.24 13.53
C THR A 279 1.33 1.33 12.38
N VAL A 280 2.16 0.32 12.66
CA VAL A 280 2.70 -0.58 11.64
C VAL A 280 1.58 -1.32 10.90
N ASN A 281 1.53 -1.11 9.58
CA ASN A 281 0.52 -1.70 8.69
C ASN A 281 1.13 -2.45 7.48
N ASN A 282 2.45 -2.71 7.51
CA ASN A 282 3.18 -3.26 6.39
C ASN A 282 3.86 -4.59 6.77
N ASP A 283 3.59 -5.67 6.02
CA ASP A 283 4.13 -7.01 6.29
C ASP A 283 5.63 -7.15 5.98
N ARG A 284 6.25 -6.13 5.39
CA ARG A 284 7.69 -6.02 5.14
C ARG A 284 8.43 -5.25 6.22
N ALA A 285 7.74 -4.65 7.19
CA ALA A 285 8.41 -4.09 8.37
C ALA A 285 9.19 -5.17 9.12
N CYS A 286 10.28 -4.80 9.79
CA CYS A 286 11.06 -5.74 10.59
C CYS A 286 10.30 -6.10 11.88
N VAL A 287 9.71 -5.14 12.59
CA VAL A 287 8.84 -5.46 13.73
C VAL A 287 7.65 -6.33 13.29
N PRO A 288 7.13 -7.20 14.18
CA PRO A 288 6.00 -8.06 13.89
C PRO A 288 4.78 -7.33 13.33
N PHE A 289 4.38 -7.73 12.12
CA PHE A 289 3.08 -7.38 11.56
C PHE A 289 2.07 -8.49 11.84
N TYR A 290 0.97 -8.14 12.50
CA TYR A 290 -0.12 -9.04 12.85
C TYR A 290 -1.38 -8.68 12.04
N THR A 291 -1.95 -9.64 11.32
CA THR A 291 -3.12 -9.43 10.44
C THR A 291 -4.47 -9.44 11.18
N TYR A 292 -4.48 -9.58 12.51
CA TYR A 292 -5.69 -9.70 13.33
C TYR A 292 -5.46 -9.04 14.70
N PRO A 293 -6.48 -8.43 15.33
CA PRO A 293 -6.34 -7.28 16.20
C PRO A 293 -5.78 -7.71 17.55
N ALA A 294 -4.52 -7.36 17.83
CA ALA A 294 -3.98 -7.47 19.19
C ALA A 294 -2.72 -6.62 19.40
N ALA A 295 -2.03 -6.22 18.33
CA ALA A 295 -0.71 -5.61 18.44
C ALA A 295 -0.52 -4.45 17.48
N GLU A 296 -0.62 -3.25 18.02
CA GLU A 296 -0.33 -1.99 17.34
C GLU A 296 1.07 -1.55 17.76
N TYR A 297 2.08 -1.88 16.95
CA TYR A 297 3.39 -1.25 17.08
C TYR A 297 3.28 0.17 16.55
N TYR A 298 3.51 1.16 17.40
CA TYR A 298 3.59 2.56 17.00
C TYR A 298 5.06 2.96 16.86
N VAL A 299 5.46 3.41 15.67
CA VAL A 299 6.84 3.74 15.33
C VAL A 299 6.95 5.25 15.10
N ARG A 300 7.69 5.98 15.93
CA ARG A 300 7.96 7.41 15.72
C ARG A 300 9.20 7.63 14.86
N ARG A 301 10.12 6.67 14.85
CA ARG A 301 11.33 6.71 14.03
C ARG A 301 11.65 5.36 13.41
N SER A 302 12.05 5.36 12.14
CA SER A 302 12.45 4.17 11.42
C SER A 302 13.78 4.39 10.72
N LEU A 303 14.69 3.43 10.86
CA LEU A 303 16.01 3.46 10.25
C LEU A 303 16.27 2.13 9.55
N GLY A 304 16.79 2.17 8.33
CA GLY A 304 17.06 0.97 7.56
C GLY A 304 17.75 1.24 6.24
N ARG A 305 17.67 0.27 5.33
CA ARG A 305 18.24 0.27 3.98
C ARG A 305 17.15 0.39 2.96
N MET A 306 17.53 0.81 1.76
CA MET A 306 16.63 1.04 0.64
C MET A 306 16.86 0.00 -0.46
N ALA A 307 15.84 -0.23 -1.27
CA ALA A 307 15.92 -1.05 -2.47
C ALA A 307 15.02 -0.48 -3.56
N SER A 308 15.47 -0.58 -4.81
CA SER A 308 14.68 -0.23 -5.99
C SER A 308 13.80 -1.38 -6.47
N ASP A 309 14.15 -2.63 -6.13
CA ASP A 309 13.41 -3.84 -6.50
C ASP A 309 13.53 -4.93 -5.41
N PRO A 310 12.41 -5.51 -4.92
CA PRO A 310 11.05 -5.02 -5.08
C PRO A 310 10.86 -3.65 -4.43
N LEU A 311 10.13 -2.76 -5.11
CA LEU A 311 9.86 -1.41 -4.62
C LEU A 311 8.83 -1.42 -3.48
N ASN A 312 9.29 -1.53 -2.23
CA ASN A 312 8.43 -1.38 -1.06
C ASN A 312 8.35 0.09 -0.65
N LYS A 313 7.31 0.80 -1.12
CA LYS A 313 7.11 2.21 -0.76
C LYS A 313 7.12 2.42 0.75
N PHE A 314 7.68 3.54 1.19
CA PHE A 314 7.59 3.97 2.58
C PHE A 314 6.13 4.25 2.93
N TRP A 315 5.74 3.99 4.17
CA TRP A 315 4.36 4.11 4.62
C TRP A 315 4.20 5.11 5.77
N ILE A 316 3.05 5.80 5.79
CA ILE A 316 2.61 6.67 6.87
C ILE A 316 1.25 6.15 7.35
N ASN A 317 1.11 5.94 8.66
CA ASN A 317 -0.14 5.49 9.26
C ASN A 317 -0.36 6.15 10.64
N LEU A 318 -0.69 7.43 10.60
CA LEU A 318 -0.88 8.32 11.72
C LEU A 318 -2.37 8.63 11.92
N THR A 319 -2.70 9.24 13.05
CA THR A 319 -4.07 9.70 13.35
C THR A 319 -4.37 11.10 12.80
N ALA A 320 -3.36 11.84 12.38
CA ALA A 320 -3.45 13.18 11.81
C ALA A 320 -2.28 13.46 10.86
N ASP A 321 -2.45 14.46 10.00
CA ASP A 321 -1.37 14.97 9.15
C ASP A 321 -0.20 15.47 10.01
N ALA A 322 1.02 15.27 9.51
CA ALA A 322 2.22 15.54 10.28
C ALA A 322 3.38 15.98 9.37
N ARG A 323 4.53 16.19 9.99
CA ARG A 323 5.81 16.39 9.29
C ARG A 323 6.76 15.26 9.67
N ILE A 324 7.59 14.85 8.73
CA ILE A 324 8.67 13.89 8.97
C ILE A 324 10.01 14.51 8.58
N ASP A 325 11.02 14.29 9.41
CA ASP A 325 12.41 14.53 9.04
C ASP A 325 12.95 13.29 8.33
N LEU A 326 13.59 13.51 7.20
CA LEU A 326 14.22 12.51 6.35
C LEU A 326 15.72 12.73 6.34
N ARG A 327 16.48 11.64 6.47
CA ARG A 327 17.90 11.58 6.10
C ARG A 327 18.13 10.37 5.19
N ILE A 328 18.60 10.61 3.97
CA ILE A 328 18.95 9.59 2.99
C ILE A 328 20.47 9.58 2.83
N ASP A 329 21.07 8.43 3.09
CA ASP A 329 22.52 8.23 3.05
C ASP A 329 22.88 7.39 1.83
N CYS A 330 23.39 8.07 0.81
CA CYS A 330 23.83 7.49 -0.46
C CYS A 330 25.35 7.21 -0.49
N THR A 331 26.02 7.19 0.68
CA THR A 331 27.48 6.96 0.74
C THR A 331 27.86 5.48 0.53
N GLN A 332 26.89 4.58 0.63
CA GLN A 332 27.09 3.12 0.59
C GLN A 332 25.94 2.44 -0.14
N ASP A 333 26.16 1.24 -0.67
CA ASP A 333 25.13 0.41 -1.28
C ASP A 333 24.88 -0.84 -0.42
N PRO A 334 23.64 -1.17 -0.04
CA PRO A 334 22.40 -0.40 -0.25
C PRO A 334 22.37 0.97 0.46
N PHE A 335 21.70 1.96 -0.14
CA PHE A 335 21.45 3.27 0.49
C PHE A 335 20.70 3.10 1.80
N ARG A 336 20.89 4.03 2.75
CA ARG A 336 20.16 4.01 4.04
C ARG A 336 19.17 5.15 4.14
N TYR A 337 18.11 4.91 4.90
CA TYR A 337 17.11 5.90 5.24
C TYR A 337 17.00 6.05 6.76
N ASP A 338 16.68 7.26 7.21
CA ASP A 338 16.22 7.60 8.56
C ASP A 338 14.97 8.46 8.42
N LEU A 339 13.87 8.00 9.02
CA LEU A 339 12.57 8.65 9.04
C LEU A 339 12.22 8.95 10.47
N GLN A 340 11.97 10.21 10.81
CA GLN A 340 11.58 10.60 12.15
C GLN A 340 10.34 11.48 12.09
N LEU A 341 9.31 11.13 12.87
CA LEU A 341 8.16 11.99 13.09
C LEU A 341 8.62 13.28 13.78
N VAL A 342 8.25 14.43 13.22
CA VAL A 342 8.45 15.72 13.86
C VAL A 342 7.39 15.88 14.93
N GLU A 343 7.78 15.63 16.17
CA GLU A 343 6.91 15.86 17.33
C GLU A 343 6.88 17.34 17.70
N ALA A 344 5.82 17.76 18.39
CA ALA A 344 5.77 19.10 18.97
C ALA A 344 6.93 19.27 19.96
N ASP A 345 7.54 20.46 19.96
CA ASP A 345 8.61 20.78 20.90
C ASP A 345 8.11 20.61 22.35
N ASP A 346 8.72 19.68 23.08
CA ASP A 346 8.49 19.46 24.51
C ASP A 346 9.69 20.04 25.27
N PRO A 347 9.68 21.34 25.65
CA PRO A 347 10.82 21.98 26.31
C PRO A 347 11.11 21.38 27.71
N ALA A 348 10.19 20.57 28.24
CA ALA A 348 10.40 19.84 29.47
C ALA A 348 11.16 18.53 29.23
N LEU A 349 11.08 17.93 28.03
CA LEU A 349 11.76 16.67 27.72
C LEU A 349 13.28 16.83 27.76
N ILE A 350 13.92 16.04 28.62
CA ILE A 350 15.38 15.99 28.77
C ILE A 350 15.95 14.79 28.03
N LEU A 351 15.27 13.65 28.11
CA LEU A 351 15.68 12.39 27.50
C LEU A 351 14.44 11.54 27.22
N ALA A 352 14.41 10.89 26.06
CA ALA A 352 13.44 9.85 25.73
C ALA A 352 14.14 8.67 25.03
N GLN A 353 13.68 7.46 25.33
CA GLN A 353 14.03 6.24 24.64
C GLN A 353 12.79 5.35 24.57
N TYR A 354 12.14 5.38 23.40
CA TYR A 354 10.94 4.59 23.08
C TYR A 354 11.26 3.26 22.39
N PHE A 355 12.54 3.01 22.10
CA PHE A 355 13.02 1.77 21.47
C PHE A 355 12.37 1.43 20.11
N ASP A 356 11.75 2.41 19.44
CA ASP A 356 11.20 2.27 18.07
C ASP A 356 12.20 1.74 17.04
N LEU A 357 13.50 2.02 17.25
CA LEU A 357 14.62 1.56 16.41
C LEU A 357 15.07 0.13 16.72
N MET A 358 14.57 -0.48 17.80
CA MET A 358 14.82 -1.87 18.13
C MET A 358 13.83 -2.75 17.36
N VAL A 359 14.35 -3.55 16.44
CA VAL A 359 13.53 -4.28 15.47
C VAL A 359 13.88 -5.76 15.38
N TYR A 360 15.00 -6.18 15.96
CA TYR A 360 15.45 -7.58 15.91
C TYR A 360 14.94 -8.41 17.07
N GLY A 361 14.71 -9.70 16.81
CA GLY A 361 14.25 -10.67 17.80
C GLY A 361 12.76 -11.03 17.67
N GLY A 362 12.34 -11.96 18.52
CA GLY A 362 10.96 -12.38 18.66
C GLY A 362 10.17 -11.41 19.55
N ASP A 363 8.87 -11.35 19.35
CA ASP A 363 8.01 -10.58 20.25
C ASP A 363 7.51 -11.48 21.36
N TRP A 364 8.14 -11.32 22.51
CA TRP A 364 7.79 -12.03 23.72
C TRP A 364 6.66 -11.35 24.48
N ILE A 365 6.17 -10.18 24.07
CA ILE A 365 5.24 -9.38 24.88
C ILE A 365 3.83 -9.48 24.31
N GLN A 366 3.68 -9.45 22.99
CA GLN A 366 2.36 -9.54 22.35
C GLN A 366 2.05 -11.01 21.99
N ALA A 367 0.97 -11.55 22.57
CA ALA A 367 0.59 -12.94 22.40
C ALA A 367 -0.12 -13.15 21.05
N GLY A 368 0.35 -14.11 20.25
CA GLY A 368 -0.27 -14.46 18.97
C GLY A 368 0.71 -15.27 18.13
N LYS A 369 0.53 -16.59 18.08
CA LYS A 369 1.36 -17.47 17.26
C LYS A 369 1.04 -17.18 15.79
N ASN A 370 1.91 -16.43 15.10
CA ASN A 370 2.14 -16.33 13.64
C ASN A 370 2.47 -14.88 13.20
N ALA A 371 3.49 -14.25 13.78
CA ALA A 371 4.05 -13.02 13.22
C ALA A 371 4.80 -13.32 11.91
N LYS A 372 4.56 -12.48 10.88
CA LYS A 372 5.05 -12.67 9.49
C LYS A 372 6.26 -11.81 9.11
N SER A 373 6.94 -11.21 10.08
CA SER A 373 7.99 -10.19 9.86
C SER A 373 9.41 -10.76 9.95
N GLY A 374 10.37 -9.94 9.51
CA GLY A 374 11.78 -10.28 9.60
C GLY A 374 12.32 -10.18 11.03
N ARG A 375 13.05 -11.20 11.50
CA ARG A 375 13.72 -11.18 12.80
C ARG A 375 15.15 -11.65 12.60
N MET A 376 16.12 -10.91 13.14
CA MET A 376 17.48 -11.44 13.25
C MET A 376 17.63 -12.23 14.55
N GLY A 377 18.14 -13.45 14.42
CA GLY A 377 18.46 -14.30 15.55
C GLY A 377 19.76 -13.89 16.26
N GLN A 378 19.95 -14.45 17.45
CA GLN A 378 21.12 -14.25 18.33
C GLN A 378 22.50 -14.40 17.70
N SER A 379 22.64 -15.03 16.53
CA SER A 379 23.93 -15.31 15.91
C SER A 379 24.57 -14.11 15.23
N THR A 380 23.93 -12.95 15.23
CA THR A 380 24.51 -11.73 14.64
C THR A 380 25.36 -11.02 15.67
N ASP A 381 26.66 -10.97 15.41
CA ASP A 381 27.61 -10.19 16.20
C ASP A 381 27.36 -8.70 15.95
N THR A 382 26.85 -8.00 16.96
CA THR A 382 26.57 -6.56 16.90
C THR A 382 27.85 -5.72 16.73
N ALA A 383 29.03 -6.34 16.83
CA ALA A 383 30.31 -5.73 16.49
C ALA A 383 30.48 -5.52 14.98
N LEU A 384 29.83 -6.36 14.19
CA LEU A 384 30.05 -6.47 12.74
C LEU A 384 28.95 -5.80 11.92
N ILE A 385 27.90 -5.33 12.59
CA ILE A 385 26.75 -4.71 11.96
C ILE A 385 26.51 -3.30 12.49
N ASP A 386 25.76 -2.50 11.74
CA ASP A 386 25.32 -1.17 12.15
C ASP A 386 23.83 -1.14 12.55
N GLY A 387 23.13 -2.27 12.44
CA GLY A 387 21.73 -2.40 12.83
C GLY A 387 20.74 -1.94 11.76
N THR A 388 21.20 -1.65 10.55
CA THR A 388 20.36 -1.38 9.37
C THR A 388 20.18 -2.61 8.48
N GLU A 389 20.83 -3.73 8.79
CA GLU A 389 20.72 -4.98 8.04
C GLU A 389 19.28 -5.51 8.05
N PRO A 390 18.82 -6.18 6.98
CA PRO A 390 17.51 -6.81 6.95
C PRO A 390 17.41 -7.99 7.93
N GLY A 391 16.24 -8.15 8.56
CA GLY A 391 15.86 -9.31 9.36
C GLY A 391 15.49 -10.56 8.54
N GLU A 392 15.41 -11.75 9.18
CA GLU A 392 14.98 -13.00 8.55
C GLU A 392 13.47 -13.28 8.72
N LYS A 393 12.75 -13.50 7.62
CA LYS A 393 11.28 -13.64 7.59
C LYS A 393 10.66 -14.74 8.47
N GLU A 394 11.36 -15.84 8.73
CA GLU A 394 10.77 -17.09 9.25
C GLU A 394 11.01 -17.34 10.75
N ALA A 395 11.43 -16.32 11.48
CA ALA A 395 11.79 -16.49 12.88
C ALA A 395 10.56 -16.63 13.80
N SER A 396 10.74 -17.31 14.94
CA SER A 396 9.70 -17.58 15.96
C SER A 396 9.45 -16.36 16.84
N TYR A 397 8.27 -16.29 17.48
CA TYR A 397 8.03 -15.33 18.58
C TYR A 397 8.98 -15.53 19.77
N THR A 398 9.54 -16.72 19.90
CA THR A 398 10.60 -17.04 20.87
C THR A 398 12.01 -16.81 20.33
N THR A 399 12.17 -16.32 19.09
CA THR A 399 13.48 -15.99 18.58
C THR A 399 14.11 -14.97 19.52
N PHE A 400 15.33 -15.23 19.89
CA PHE A 400 16.05 -14.37 20.79
C PHE A 400 16.68 -13.25 19.95
N GLY A 401 16.51 -11.99 20.38
CA GLY A 401 17.03 -10.83 19.64
C GLY A 401 18.52 -10.55 19.82
N ALA A 402 18.97 -9.43 19.25
CA ALA A 402 20.39 -9.11 19.18
C ALA A 402 20.97 -8.78 20.55
N LYS A 403 22.21 -9.22 20.80
CA LYS A 403 22.93 -8.92 22.04
C LYS A 403 23.60 -7.56 21.90
N ILE A 404 23.17 -6.59 22.71
CA ILE A 404 23.69 -5.21 22.64
C ILE A 404 25.00 -5.10 23.44
N ALA A 405 25.13 -5.83 24.54
CA ALA A 405 26.38 -5.87 25.28
C ALA A 405 26.55 -7.16 26.10
N SER A 406 27.65 -7.86 25.91
CA SER A 406 28.51 -8.24 27.04
C SER A 406 29.94 -7.87 26.67
N GLU A 407 30.62 -7.05 27.47
CA GLU A 407 32.09 -6.90 27.37
C GLU A 407 32.66 -6.45 26.00
N GLY A 408 32.02 -5.49 25.31
CA GLY A 408 32.62 -4.81 24.13
C GLY A 408 32.13 -5.27 22.75
N GLU A 409 30.95 -5.90 22.67
CA GLU A 409 30.43 -6.47 21.42
C GLU A 409 29.74 -5.47 20.48
N ALA A 410 28.80 -4.60 20.88
CA ALA A 410 28.14 -3.74 19.87
C ALA A 410 29.06 -2.64 19.31
N SER A 411 29.00 -2.45 17.98
CA SER A 411 29.72 -1.37 17.31
C SER A 411 29.18 0.02 17.73
N PRO A 412 30.00 1.08 17.74
CA PRO A 412 29.51 2.44 18.00
C PRO A 412 28.40 2.87 17.04
N ALA A 413 28.47 2.42 15.79
CA ALA A 413 27.43 2.68 14.78
C ALA A 413 26.11 2.01 15.14
N TYR A 414 26.14 0.74 15.59
CA TYR A 414 24.97 0.03 16.08
C TYR A 414 24.29 0.77 17.24
N LEU A 415 25.07 1.20 18.24
CA LEU A 415 24.54 1.94 19.38
C LEU A 415 23.91 3.27 18.96
N ALA A 416 24.56 4.02 18.06
CA ALA A 416 24.00 5.26 17.52
C ALA A 416 22.67 5.01 16.78
N ASN A 417 22.62 3.97 15.95
CA ASN A 417 21.45 3.56 15.18
C ASN A 417 20.33 2.94 16.02
N ARG A 418 20.50 2.85 17.35
CA ARG A 418 19.46 2.47 18.33
C ARG A 418 19.11 3.59 19.30
N GLY A 419 19.73 4.77 19.18
CA GLY A 419 19.57 5.88 20.13
C GLY A 419 20.32 5.67 21.46
N LEU A 420 21.27 4.72 21.50
CA LEU A 420 21.94 4.27 22.72
C LEU A 420 23.32 4.90 22.94
N THR A 421 23.67 5.94 22.19
CA THR A 421 24.93 6.69 22.40
C THR A 421 25.00 7.24 23.83
N GLY A 422 26.09 6.95 24.54
CA GLY A 422 26.33 7.42 25.91
C GLY A 422 25.60 6.66 27.00
N TRP A 423 24.79 5.64 26.67
CA TRP A 423 24.16 4.76 27.66
C TRP A 423 25.18 3.78 28.25
N GLY A 424 25.05 3.49 29.54
CA GLY A 424 25.77 2.40 30.20
C GLY A 424 25.01 1.10 30.04
N ILE A 425 25.54 0.14 29.29
CA ILE A 425 24.84 -1.11 28.94
C ILE A 425 25.71 -2.31 29.26
N ALA A 426 25.16 -3.27 30.01
CA ALA A 426 25.78 -4.57 30.24
C ALA A 426 24.70 -5.67 30.24
N HIS A 427 24.95 -6.79 29.58
CA HIS A 427 24.05 -7.95 29.48
C HIS A 427 22.60 -7.59 29.12
N CYS A 428 22.44 -6.70 28.13
CA CYS A 428 21.16 -6.29 27.57
C CYS A 428 20.97 -6.81 26.15
N PHE A 429 19.71 -7.03 25.78
CA PHE A 429 19.30 -7.63 24.52
C PHE A 429 18.19 -6.81 23.87
N GLU A 430 18.33 -6.61 22.57
CA GLU A 430 17.33 -5.99 21.71
C GLU A 430 16.16 -6.95 21.51
N PHE A 431 14.96 -6.39 21.54
CA PHE A 431 13.74 -7.02 21.06
C PHE A 431 12.86 -5.98 20.35
N PRO A 432 11.91 -6.38 19.50
CA PRO A 432 11.07 -5.45 18.75
C PRO A 432 10.32 -4.47 19.68
N GLY A 433 10.71 -3.20 19.68
CA GLY A 433 10.13 -2.13 20.49
C GLY A 433 10.51 -2.13 21.97
N TYR A 434 11.46 -2.94 22.43
CA TYR A 434 11.87 -2.92 23.85
C TYR A 434 13.26 -3.51 24.09
N ILE A 435 13.85 -3.16 25.23
CA ILE A 435 15.12 -3.76 25.68
C ILE A 435 14.86 -4.75 26.81
N ARG A 436 15.59 -5.87 26.82
CA ARG A 436 15.56 -6.83 27.93
C ARG A 436 16.90 -6.88 28.66
N LEU A 437 16.85 -6.76 29.98
CA LEU A 437 17.98 -6.92 30.87
C LEU A 437 18.10 -8.37 31.33
N SER A 438 19.34 -8.81 31.49
CA SER A 438 19.74 -10.13 31.98
C SER A 438 19.40 -11.29 31.07
N ASN A 439 20.10 -12.40 31.29
CA ASN A 439 19.74 -13.70 30.73
C ASN A 439 20.08 -14.83 31.70
N THR A 440 19.73 -16.07 31.34
CA THR A 440 20.26 -17.25 32.02
C THR A 440 21.79 -17.24 32.00
N ALA A 441 22.41 -17.61 33.12
CA ALA A 441 23.85 -17.77 33.22
C ALA A 441 24.38 -18.71 32.13
N ASN A 442 25.60 -18.45 31.67
CA ASN A 442 26.28 -19.27 30.67
C ASN A 442 27.66 -19.73 31.19
N SER A 443 28.49 -20.30 30.30
CA SER A 443 29.84 -20.74 30.65
C SER A 443 30.76 -19.62 31.15
N SER A 444 30.45 -18.35 30.88
CA SER A 444 31.17 -17.16 31.35
C SER A 444 30.63 -16.63 32.69
N GLY A 445 29.57 -17.24 33.24
CA GLY A 445 28.99 -16.90 34.54
C GLY A 445 27.63 -16.21 34.43
N ASN A 446 27.28 -15.49 35.50
CA ASN A 446 26.01 -14.78 35.59
C ASN A 446 25.97 -13.57 34.65
N MET A 447 24.87 -13.43 33.90
CA MET A 447 24.64 -12.37 32.93
C MET A 447 23.68 -11.32 33.52
N TYR A 448 24.08 -10.63 34.58
CA TYR A 448 23.23 -9.60 35.20
C TYR A 448 23.20 -8.34 34.34
N GLY A 449 22.00 -7.95 33.91
CA GLY A 449 21.73 -6.76 33.12
C GLY A 449 21.92 -5.46 33.90
N ILE A 450 22.54 -4.48 33.25
CA ILE A 450 22.63 -3.09 33.72
C ILE A 450 22.28 -2.19 32.54
N LEU A 451 21.31 -1.29 32.76
CA LEU A 451 21.01 -0.19 31.85
C LEU A 451 21.11 1.11 32.63
N THR A 452 21.93 2.04 32.16
CA THR A 452 22.13 3.37 32.75
C THR A 452 21.92 4.43 31.69
N THR A 453 21.07 5.41 31.94
CA THR A 453 20.91 6.56 31.04
C THR A 453 22.23 7.31 30.88
N PRO A 454 22.44 8.08 29.79
CA PRO A 454 23.43 9.13 29.77
C PRO A 454 23.24 10.11 30.94
N LYS A 455 24.29 10.86 31.22
CA LYS A 455 24.22 12.02 32.14
C LYS A 455 23.22 13.04 31.60
N LEU A 456 22.43 13.65 32.48
CA LEU A 456 21.43 14.65 32.11
C LEU A 456 22.05 16.03 31.85
N THR A 457 23.04 16.10 30.95
CA THR A 457 23.89 17.30 30.72
C THR A 457 23.13 18.55 30.27
N ALA A 458 21.87 18.41 29.85
CA ALA A 458 20.98 19.53 29.55
C ALA A 458 20.49 20.31 30.80
N LEU A 459 20.70 19.78 32.01
CA LEU A 459 20.37 20.46 33.26
C LEU A 459 21.48 21.44 33.66
N SER A 460 21.14 22.73 33.78
CA SER A 460 22.08 23.77 34.19
C SER A 460 22.20 23.95 35.71
N GLY A 461 21.40 23.23 36.50
CA GLY A 461 21.39 23.28 37.96
C GLY A 461 20.41 22.28 38.58
N PRO A 462 20.33 22.23 39.92
CA PRO A 462 19.39 21.36 40.63
C PRO A 462 17.95 21.59 40.17
N THR A 463 17.33 20.54 39.65
CA THR A 463 16.01 20.60 39.00
C THR A 463 15.13 19.46 39.52
N SER A 464 13.82 19.71 39.66
CA SER A 464 12.84 18.64 39.90
C SER A 464 12.46 18.02 38.56
N ILE A 465 12.55 16.71 38.46
CA ILE A 465 12.27 15.96 37.23
C ILE A 465 11.26 14.84 37.49
N THR A 466 10.56 14.44 36.44
CA THR A 466 9.74 13.22 36.41
C THR A 466 10.39 12.21 35.47
N LEU A 467 10.60 11.00 35.98
CA LEU A 467 10.97 9.81 35.21
C LEU A 467 9.71 8.96 35.00
N THR A 468 9.43 8.60 33.76
CA THR A 468 8.46 7.55 33.40
C THR A 468 9.15 6.42 32.67
N PHE A 469 8.70 5.19 32.89
CA PHE A 469 9.11 4.03 32.08
C PHE A 469 8.11 2.90 32.22
N ASP A 470 8.00 2.10 31.18
CA ASP A 470 7.23 0.86 31.22
C ASP A 470 8.15 -0.31 31.52
N ALA A 471 7.66 -1.24 32.34
CA ALA A 471 8.39 -2.45 32.63
C ALA A 471 7.48 -3.67 32.68
N VAL A 472 8.03 -4.81 32.25
CA VAL A 472 7.45 -6.12 32.51
C VAL A 472 8.53 -7.10 32.91
N ARG A 473 8.32 -7.82 34.01
CA ARG A 473 9.25 -8.87 34.45
C ARG A 473 9.20 -9.99 33.44
N PHE A 474 10.34 -10.56 33.04
CA PHE A 474 10.31 -11.59 32.00
C PHE A 474 9.90 -12.96 32.55
N ALA A 475 10.50 -13.34 33.67
CA ALA A 475 10.22 -14.53 34.48
C ALA A 475 10.90 -14.39 35.87
N SER A 476 11.17 -13.14 36.26
CA SER A 476 11.91 -12.80 37.46
C SER A 476 11.05 -13.08 38.68
N THR A 477 11.65 -13.62 39.75
CA THR A 477 10.99 -13.78 41.05
C THR A 477 11.55 -12.83 42.11
N SER A 478 12.67 -12.18 41.82
CA SER A 478 13.36 -11.27 42.74
C SER A 478 13.04 -9.80 42.47
N ASP A 479 13.28 -8.96 43.47
CA ASP A 479 13.09 -7.52 43.39
C ASP A 479 14.19 -6.85 42.57
N ILE A 480 13.82 -5.97 41.65
CA ILE A 480 14.76 -5.34 40.71
C ILE A 480 14.93 -3.87 41.07
N PRO A 481 16.14 -3.41 41.45
CA PRO A 481 16.34 -2.05 41.89
C PRO A 481 16.46 -1.08 40.71
N VAL A 482 15.84 0.09 40.88
CA VAL A 482 16.04 1.28 40.06
C VAL A 482 16.71 2.34 40.92
N LYS A 483 17.83 2.89 40.46
CA LYS A 483 18.71 3.77 41.24
C LYS A 483 18.89 5.11 40.54
N VAL A 484 18.84 6.19 41.31
CA VAL A 484 19.30 7.54 40.94
C VAL A 484 20.77 7.65 41.33
N LEU A 485 21.62 7.96 40.36
CA LEU A 485 23.06 8.11 40.55
C LEU A 485 23.49 9.57 40.45
N GLY A 486 24.63 9.90 41.05
CA GLY A 486 25.23 11.24 40.99
C GLY A 486 24.55 12.24 41.92
N ALA A 487 23.35 12.69 41.56
CA ALA A 487 22.56 13.65 42.33
C ALA A 487 21.05 13.42 42.14
N GLY A 488 20.27 13.83 43.14
CA GLY A 488 18.82 13.73 43.15
C GLY A 488 18.29 12.87 44.29
N THR A 489 17.04 13.11 44.68
CA THR A 489 16.33 12.34 45.70
C THR A 489 14.93 12.04 45.23
N ILE A 490 14.55 10.76 45.24
CA ILE A 490 13.21 10.30 44.90
C ILE A 490 12.24 10.79 45.97
N LYS A 491 11.29 11.64 45.59
CA LYS A 491 10.24 12.18 46.46
C LYS A 491 9.01 11.31 46.48
N THR A 492 8.57 10.91 45.30
CA THR A 492 7.41 10.06 45.09
C THR A 492 7.72 9.04 44.02
N ALA A 493 7.16 7.85 44.18
CA ALA A 493 7.18 6.81 43.17
C ALA A 493 5.80 6.15 43.14
N SER A 494 5.30 5.86 41.94
CA SER A 494 4.05 5.13 41.74
C SER A 494 4.17 4.20 40.54
N VAL A 495 3.25 3.24 40.49
CA VAL A 495 3.08 2.35 39.34
C VAL A 495 1.61 2.23 39.00
N ARG A 496 1.30 2.29 37.72
CA ARG A 496 0.04 1.85 37.14
C ARG A 496 0.25 0.48 36.54
N ILE A 497 -0.31 -0.55 37.18
CA ILE A 497 -0.03 -1.95 36.82
C ILE A 497 -0.59 -2.28 35.43
N GLU A 498 -1.77 -1.74 35.11
CA GLU A 498 -2.41 -1.85 33.80
C GLU A 498 -3.04 -0.53 33.41
N GLU A 499 -3.11 -0.24 32.10
CA GLU A 499 -3.82 0.93 31.60
C GLU A 499 -5.27 0.99 32.13
N GLY A 500 -5.73 2.19 32.49
CA GLY A 500 -7.05 2.42 33.09
C GLY A 500 -7.18 2.02 34.57
N THR A 501 -6.12 1.52 35.21
CA THR A 501 -6.14 1.21 36.65
C THR A 501 -5.60 2.36 37.51
N ALA A 502 -5.96 2.36 38.79
CA ALA A 502 -5.47 3.34 39.75
C ALA A 502 -3.97 3.14 40.03
N GLU A 503 -3.28 4.23 40.31
CA GLU A 503 -1.87 4.18 40.68
C GLU A 503 -1.67 3.59 42.07
N THR A 504 -0.63 2.76 42.21
CA THR A 504 -0.16 2.21 43.47
C THR A 504 1.12 2.93 43.88
N ALA A 505 1.15 3.47 45.09
CA ALA A 505 2.35 4.13 45.61
C ALA A 505 3.47 3.12 45.89
N ILE A 506 4.70 3.52 45.57
CA ILE A 506 5.93 2.78 45.87
C ILE A 506 6.72 3.60 46.89
N THR A 507 7.09 2.97 48.00
CA THR A 507 7.93 3.62 49.01
C THR A 507 9.38 3.64 48.54
N PRO A 508 10.03 4.82 48.40
CA PRO A 508 11.46 4.88 48.14
C PRO A 508 12.25 4.23 49.28
N ALA A 509 13.41 3.67 48.95
CA ALA A 509 14.33 3.14 49.95
C ALA A 509 14.83 4.25 50.88
N ALA A 510 15.36 3.87 52.05
CA ALA A 510 15.83 4.80 53.08
C ALA A 510 16.97 5.72 52.61
N ASP A 511 17.70 5.33 51.56
CA ASP A 511 18.72 6.16 50.91
C ASP A 511 18.13 7.34 50.11
N GLY A 512 16.82 7.32 49.84
CA GLY A 512 16.14 8.29 48.99
C GLY A 512 16.58 8.25 47.52
N GLN A 513 17.34 7.24 47.12
CA GLN A 513 17.98 7.13 45.80
C GLN A 513 17.54 5.89 45.05
N SER A 514 16.80 4.96 45.68
CA SER A 514 16.34 3.76 45.00
C SER A 514 14.88 3.40 45.26
N ILE A 515 14.30 2.66 44.31
CA ILE A 515 13.06 1.89 44.48
C ILE A 515 13.31 0.44 44.06
N ALA A 516 12.41 -0.45 44.47
CA ALA A 516 12.39 -1.84 44.03
C ALA A 516 11.13 -2.12 43.17
N ILE A 517 11.34 -2.68 41.99
CA ILE A 517 10.27 -3.28 41.18
C ILE A 517 10.05 -4.68 41.74
N THR A 518 8.88 -4.91 42.35
CA THR A 518 8.52 -6.16 43.00
C THR A 518 7.44 -6.90 42.19
N SER A 519 7.09 -8.11 42.62
CA SER A 519 5.94 -8.84 42.06
C SER A 519 4.60 -8.12 42.28
N THR A 520 4.47 -7.26 43.29
CA THR A 520 3.24 -6.47 43.48
C THR A 520 3.13 -5.36 42.44
N HIS A 521 4.26 -4.76 42.06
CA HIS A 521 4.30 -3.67 41.08
C HIS A 521 4.23 -4.18 39.64
N CYS A 522 4.74 -5.38 39.40
CA CYS A 522 4.73 -6.05 38.10
C CYS A 522 4.36 -7.54 38.29
N PRO A 523 3.07 -7.86 38.45
CA PRO A 523 2.60 -9.20 38.84
C PRO A 523 2.58 -10.22 37.70
N LYS A 524 2.76 -9.77 36.45
CA LYS A 524 2.68 -10.60 35.25
C LYS A 524 4.04 -10.73 34.60
N HIS A 525 4.29 -11.89 34.00
CA HIS A 525 5.56 -12.15 33.33
C HIS A 525 5.42 -12.15 31.81
N ALA A 526 6.47 -11.69 31.11
CA ALA A 526 6.54 -11.74 29.66
C ALA A 526 6.64 -13.18 29.08
N ASN A 527 6.89 -14.21 29.90
CA ASN A 527 6.86 -15.59 29.44
C ASN A 527 5.51 -16.30 29.70
N ASP A 528 4.57 -15.66 30.39
CA ASP A 528 3.25 -16.23 30.71
C ASP A 528 2.21 -15.91 29.64
N ASP A 529 1.07 -16.60 29.61
CA ASP A 529 0.02 -16.38 28.59
C ASP A 529 -0.65 -14.99 28.69
N PHE A 530 -0.46 -14.26 29.79
CA PHE A 530 -1.10 -12.97 30.05
C PHE A 530 -0.07 -11.91 30.48
N LYS A 531 0.41 -11.14 29.51
CA LYS A 531 1.55 -10.20 29.62
C LYS A 531 1.04 -8.77 29.52
N LYS A 532 1.46 -7.88 30.43
CA LYS A 532 1.11 -6.45 30.38
C LYS A 532 2.24 -5.59 30.92
N TRP A 533 2.46 -4.45 30.26
CA TRP A 533 3.35 -3.40 30.74
C TRP A 533 2.77 -2.72 31.98
N SER A 534 3.62 -2.49 32.97
CA SER A 534 3.31 -1.64 34.12
C SER A 534 4.07 -0.33 33.97
N CYS A 535 3.37 0.80 34.10
CA CYS A 535 3.93 2.12 33.89
C CYS A 535 4.37 2.72 35.23
N PHE A 536 5.65 2.99 35.37
CA PHE A 536 6.25 3.56 36.57
C PHE A 536 6.43 5.06 36.40
N THR A 537 6.18 5.82 37.47
CA THR A 537 6.40 7.27 37.52
C THR A 537 7.15 7.62 38.80
N LEU A 538 8.27 8.33 38.69
CA LEU A 538 9.08 8.79 39.81
C LEU A 538 9.29 10.31 39.71
N THR A 539 9.10 11.02 40.81
CA THR A 539 9.53 12.42 40.95
C THR A 539 10.85 12.47 41.69
N ILE A 540 11.85 13.13 41.10
CA ILE A 540 13.21 13.24 41.63
C ILE A 540 13.54 14.72 41.79
N ASP A 541 13.80 15.14 43.03
CA ASP A 541 14.21 16.51 43.34
C ASP A 541 15.73 16.65 43.36
N GLY A 542 16.24 17.78 42.88
CA GLY A 542 17.66 18.11 42.95
C GLY A 542 18.52 17.33 41.95
N ALA A 543 17.93 16.86 40.85
CA ALA A 543 18.67 16.29 39.73
C ALA A 543 19.57 17.36 39.07
N THR A 544 20.75 16.98 38.60
CA THR A 544 21.75 17.88 38.00
C THR A 544 22.29 17.28 36.70
N ALA A 545 23.23 17.97 36.05
CA ALA A 545 23.96 17.45 34.90
C ALA A 545 24.63 16.09 35.14
N GLU A 546 24.96 15.76 36.39
CA GLU A 546 25.61 14.50 36.77
C GLU A 546 24.62 13.36 37.07
N THR A 547 23.31 13.66 37.09
CA THR A 547 22.28 12.66 37.38
C THR A 547 22.20 11.61 36.27
N GLN A 548 22.05 10.34 36.66
CA GLN A 548 21.75 9.22 35.78
C GLN A 548 20.72 8.30 36.45
N ILE A 549 19.91 7.61 35.65
CA ILE A 549 18.98 6.58 36.12
C ILE A 549 19.55 5.22 35.73
N ARG A 550 19.59 4.28 36.68
CA ARG A 550 20.10 2.92 36.47
C ARG A 550 19.09 1.86 36.88
N TRP A 551 18.85 0.91 35.98
CA TRP A 551 18.27 -0.40 36.27
C TRP A 551 19.42 -1.39 36.41
N ASP A 552 19.58 -1.99 37.59
CA ASP A 552 20.77 -2.79 37.95
C ASP A 552 20.34 -4.11 38.55
N THR A 553 20.48 -5.18 37.80
CA THR A 553 20.05 -6.51 38.25
C THR A 553 21.19 -7.28 38.94
N THR A 554 22.35 -6.66 39.15
CA THR A 554 23.53 -7.33 39.70
C THR A 554 23.24 -7.91 41.09
N GLY A 555 23.45 -9.21 41.25
CA GLY A 555 23.21 -9.92 42.51
C GLY A 555 21.73 -10.07 42.88
N VAL A 556 20.81 -9.78 41.96
CA VAL A 556 19.39 -10.03 42.14
C VAL A 556 19.14 -11.54 42.05
N GLY A 557 18.63 -12.13 43.13
CA GLY A 557 18.38 -13.57 43.21
C GLY A 557 19.64 -14.43 43.25
N ALA A 558 19.48 -15.74 43.10
CA ALA A 558 20.61 -16.67 43.13
C ALA A 558 21.36 -16.70 41.79
N GLU A 559 20.65 -16.47 40.68
CA GLU A 559 21.21 -16.46 39.33
C GLU A 559 20.65 -15.30 38.51
N SER A 560 21.39 -14.87 37.50
CA SER A 560 21.00 -13.80 36.55
C SER A 560 19.65 -13.98 35.86
N LYS A 561 19.14 -15.21 35.76
CA LYS A 561 17.78 -15.48 35.26
C LYS A 561 16.69 -14.87 36.17
N ASP A 562 16.99 -14.66 37.44
CA ASP A 562 16.07 -14.14 38.45
C ASP A 562 15.91 -12.62 38.36
N GLY A 563 16.79 -11.94 37.62
CA GLY A 563 16.75 -10.49 37.36
C GLY A 563 16.25 -10.10 35.98
N ARG A 564 15.62 -11.01 35.21
CA ARG A 564 15.18 -10.70 33.83
C ARG A 564 13.97 -9.77 33.79
N ILE A 565 14.11 -8.63 33.12
CA ILE A 565 13.08 -7.59 32.97
C ILE A 565 13.16 -6.95 31.59
N CYS A 566 12.02 -6.63 31.02
CA CYS A 566 11.86 -5.85 29.80
C CYS A 566 11.52 -4.40 30.17
N LEU A 567 12.07 -3.44 29.44
CA LEU A 567 11.85 -2.01 29.62
C LEU A 567 11.47 -1.37 28.30
N ASP A 568 10.54 -0.42 28.37
CA ASP A 568 10.11 0.43 27.25
C ASP A 568 9.76 1.86 27.75
N ASN A 569 9.57 2.81 26.83
CA ASN A 569 9.04 4.16 27.07
C ASN A 569 9.73 4.95 28.19
N ILE A 570 11.07 4.87 28.25
CA ILE A 570 11.86 5.63 29.23
C ILE A 570 11.82 7.10 28.82
N ALA A 571 11.28 7.97 29.66
CA ALA A 571 11.29 9.41 29.43
C ALA A 571 11.57 10.18 30.73
N ILE A 572 12.34 11.26 30.61
CA ILE A 572 12.69 12.14 31.71
C ILE A 572 12.30 13.57 31.32
N ARG A 573 11.47 14.20 32.14
CA ARG A 573 10.97 15.57 31.93
C ARG A 573 11.27 16.47 33.13
N LYS A 574 11.44 17.76 32.90
CA LYS A 574 11.41 18.79 33.94
C LYS A 574 9.98 18.94 34.46
N ASN A 575 9.85 19.19 35.77
CA ASN A 575 8.57 19.48 36.41
C ASN A 575 8.19 20.96 36.32
#